data_AF-A0A8M1F9W9-F1
#
_entry.id   AF-A0A8M1F9W9-F1
#
_cell.length_a   1.000
_cell.length_b   1.000
_cell.length_c   1.000
_cell.angle_alpha   90.00
_cell.angle_beta   90.00
_cell.angle_gamma   90.00
#
_symmetry.space_group_name_H-M   'P 1'
#
loop_
_entity.id
_entity.type
_entity.pdbx_description
1 polymer ?
#
loop_
_entity_poly.entity_id
_entity_poly.type
_entity_poly.pdbx_seq_one_letter_code
_entity_poly.pdbx_strand_id
1 'polypeptide(L)'
;MHCTVGAKNKVVAQHFKMINKNQKDSKNVAQVVKLLLLGAEESGKSTTFKQMKIIHEDSYLEEECWQYHAVLCSNTIQSIMAIVKAMGNLQINFTNPSCIDEARD
;
A
#
# COMPACT_ATOMS: atom_id res chain seq x y z
N MET A 1 -0.71 -7.35 -60.29
CA MET A 1 0.19 -8.10 -59.41
C MET A 1 0.11 -7.49 -58.02
N HIS A 2 -0.46 -8.24 -57.07
CA HIS A 2 -0.95 -7.73 -55.79
C HIS A 2 0.09 -8.00 -54.69
N CYS A 3 0.93 -7.01 -54.39
CA CYS A 3 1.88 -7.05 -53.27
C CYS A 3 1.16 -6.79 -51.94
N THR A 4 0.40 -7.75 -51.42
CA THR A 4 -0.21 -7.65 -50.06
C THR A 4 0.22 -8.76 -49.10
N VAL A 5 1.10 -9.67 -49.53
CA VAL A 5 1.58 -10.80 -48.71
C VAL A 5 2.64 -10.37 -47.69
N GLY A 6 3.51 -9.40 -48.03
CA GLY A 6 4.61 -8.97 -47.16
C GLY A 6 4.19 -8.21 -45.89
N ALA A 7 3.12 -7.40 -45.97
CA ALA A 7 2.62 -6.63 -44.82
C ALA A 7 1.87 -7.53 -43.82
N LYS A 8 1.11 -8.52 -44.32
CA LYS A 8 0.38 -9.50 -43.49
C LYS A 8 1.32 -10.36 -42.65
N ASN A 9 2.47 -10.76 -43.18
CA ASN A 9 3.46 -11.56 -42.45
C ASN A 9 4.11 -10.82 -41.26
N LYS A 10 4.36 -9.50 -41.37
CA LYS A 10 4.89 -8.71 -40.25
C LYS A 10 3.90 -8.58 -39.10
N VAL A 11 2.62 -8.36 -39.40
CA VAL A 11 1.55 -8.24 -38.40
C VAL A 11 1.33 -9.58 -37.68
N VAL A 12 1.34 -10.70 -38.42
CA VAL A 12 1.22 -12.04 -37.84
C VAL A 12 2.40 -12.36 -36.93
N ALA A 13 3.64 -12.01 -37.33
CA ALA A 13 4.82 -12.20 -36.50
C ALA A 13 4.79 -11.36 -35.20
N GLN A 14 4.27 -10.13 -35.25
CA GLN A 14 4.06 -9.30 -34.06
C GLN A 14 3.00 -9.89 -33.13
N HIS A 15 1.87 -10.36 -33.68
CA HIS A 15 0.83 -11.04 -32.90
C HIS A 15 1.35 -12.31 -32.23
N PHE A 16 2.14 -13.12 -32.94
CA PHE A 16 2.74 -14.33 -32.39
C PHE A 16 3.72 -14.03 -31.23
N LYS A 17 4.47 -12.93 -31.32
CA LYS A 17 5.32 -12.45 -30.20
C LYS A 17 4.48 -12.01 -28.99
N MET A 18 3.37 -11.32 -29.22
CA MET A 18 2.45 -10.88 -28.17
C MET A 18 1.82 -12.09 -27.45
N ILE A 19 1.35 -13.09 -28.21
CA ILE A 19 0.74 -14.32 -27.70
C ILE A 19 1.76 -15.13 -26.87
N ASN A 20 2.99 -15.30 -27.37
CA ASN A 20 4.04 -15.99 -26.62
C ASN A 20 4.45 -15.25 -25.34
N LYS A 21 4.47 -13.90 -25.37
CA LYS A 21 4.73 -13.09 -24.18
C LYS A 21 3.64 -13.30 -23.12
N ASN A 22 2.37 -13.21 -23.53
CA ASN A 22 1.23 -13.46 -22.65
C ASN A 22 1.22 -14.90 -22.08
N GLN A 23 1.61 -15.91 -22.86
CA GLN A 23 1.76 -17.29 -22.37
C GLN A 23 2.91 -17.44 -21.36
N LYS A 24 4.02 -16.71 -21.53
CA LYS A 24 5.13 -16.71 -20.57
C LYS A 24 4.71 -16.07 -19.25
N ASP A 25 3.97 -14.97 -19.31
CA ASP A 25 3.39 -14.31 -18.14
C ASP A 25 2.38 -15.23 -17.44
N SER A 26 1.59 -15.99 -18.19
CA SER A 26 0.65 -16.99 -17.65
C SER A 26 1.35 -18.16 -16.94
N LYS A 27 2.52 -18.60 -17.42
CA LYS A 27 3.35 -19.62 -16.72
C LYS A 27 3.95 -19.10 -15.42
N ASN A 28 4.33 -17.82 -15.36
CA ASN A 28 4.83 -17.20 -14.14
C ASN A 28 3.73 -17.12 -13.06
N VAL A 29 2.48 -16.84 -13.46
CA VAL A 29 1.33 -16.83 -12.54
C VAL A 29 1.08 -18.20 -11.90
N ALA A 30 1.35 -19.30 -12.61
CA ALA A 30 1.18 -20.66 -12.08
C ALA A 30 2.17 -21.02 -10.96
N GLN A 31 3.29 -20.30 -10.82
CA GLN A 31 4.26 -20.48 -9.73
C GLN A 31 4.05 -19.54 -8.54
N VAL A 32 3.06 -18.65 -8.58
CA VAL A 32 2.79 -17.71 -7.47
C VAL A 32 2.05 -18.43 -6.34
N VAL A 33 2.67 -18.49 -5.17
CA VAL A 33 2.02 -18.96 -3.93
C VAL A 33 1.19 -17.82 -3.34
N LYS A 34 -0.12 -18.03 -3.18
CA LYS A 34 -1.03 -17.05 -2.56
C LYS A 34 -1.19 -17.35 -1.06
N LEU A 35 -0.92 -16.34 -0.23
CA LEU A 35 -1.04 -16.43 1.22
C LEU A 35 -2.18 -15.50 1.69
N LEU A 36 -3.01 -16.00 2.61
CA LEU A 36 -4.07 -15.22 3.26
C LEU A 36 -3.73 -15.06 4.74
N LEU A 37 -3.58 -13.81 5.18
CA LEU A 37 -3.30 -13.48 6.58
C LEU A 37 -4.61 -13.06 7.27
N LEU A 38 -5.05 -13.87 8.24
CA LEU A 38 -6.28 -13.65 9.01
C LEU A 38 -5.94 -13.19 10.42
N GLY A 39 -6.81 -12.37 11.02
CA GLY A 39 -6.67 -11.89 12.39
C GLY A 39 -7.68 -10.80 12.72
N ALA A 40 -7.85 -10.50 14.00
CA ALA A 40 -8.69 -9.42 14.50
C ALA A 40 -8.25 -8.03 13.98
N GLU A 41 -9.09 -7.02 14.16
CA GLU A 41 -8.69 -5.62 13.94
C GLU A 41 -7.41 -5.32 14.74
N GLU A 42 -6.50 -4.55 14.15
CA GLU A 42 -5.20 -4.16 14.76
C GLU A 42 -4.21 -5.29 15.11
N SER A 43 -4.48 -6.54 14.74
CA SER A 43 -3.60 -7.69 15.03
C SER A 43 -2.21 -7.68 14.35
N GLY A 44 -1.81 -6.57 13.71
CA GLY A 44 -0.49 -6.43 13.07
C GLY A 44 -0.34 -7.08 11.68
N LYS A 45 -1.45 -7.41 11.00
CA LYS A 45 -1.40 -7.98 9.63
C LYS A 45 -0.64 -7.08 8.64
N SER A 46 -0.99 -5.80 8.62
CA SER A 46 -0.32 -4.79 7.78
C SER A 46 1.15 -4.65 8.15
N THR A 47 1.48 -4.74 9.45
CA THR A 47 2.87 -4.70 9.93
C THR A 47 3.65 -5.90 9.43
N THR A 48 3.09 -7.10 9.50
CA THR A 48 3.70 -8.33 8.99
C THR A 48 3.97 -8.23 7.49
N PHE A 49 3.02 -7.69 6.73
CA PHE A 49 3.19 -7.48 5.29
C PHE A 49 4.30 -6.45 4.98
N LYS A 50 4.35 -5.33 5.73
CA LYS A 50 5.43 -4.34 5.59
C LYS A 50 6.80 -4.95 5.90
N GLN A 51 6.91 -5.78 6.94
CA GLN A 51 8.16 -6.49 7.24
C GLN A 51 8.55 -7.50 6.15
N MET A 52 7.58 -8.20 5.57
CA MET A 52 7.84 -9.10 4.45
C MET A 52 8.45 -8.34 3.26
N LYS A 53 7.95 -7.14 2.96
CA LYS A 53 8.52 -6.25 1.94
C LYS A 53 9.96 -5.85 2.26
N ILE A 54 10.23 -5.40 3.49
CA ILE A 54 11.58 -5.01 3.93
C ILE A 54 12.60 -6.15 3.76
N ILE A 55 12.18 -7.40 4.00
CA ILE A 55 13.08 -8.56 3.97
C ILE A 55 13.27 -9.13 2.57
N HIS A 56 12.25 -9.09 1.70
CA HIS A 56 12.22 -9.84 0.43
C HIS A 56 12.19 -8.97 -0.83
N GLU A 57 11.90 -7.68 -0.70
CA GLU A 57 11.92 -6.72 -1.80
C GLU A 57 12.97 -5.63 -1.54
N ASP A 58 13.26 -4.81 -2.55
CA ASP A 58 14.07 -3.62 -2.36
C ASP A 58 13.40 -2.64 -1.37
N SER A 59 14.21 -1.78 -0.76
CA SER A 59 13.74 -0.75 0.18
C SER A 59 12.61 0.11 -0.40
N TYR A 60 11.79 0.69 0.47
CA TYR A 60 10.73 1.62 0.08
C TYR A 60 11.27 2.79 -0.76
N LEU A 61 10.58 3.08 -1.86
CA LEU A 61 10.86 4.24 -2.70
C LEU A 61 10.44 5.52 -1.97
N GLU A 62 11.10 6.63 -2.28
CA GLU A 62 10.79 7.94 -1.70
C GLU A 62 9.31 8.34 -1.93
N GLU A 63 8.78 8.05 -3.13
CA GLU A 63 7.36 8.28 -3.45
C GLU A 63 6.41 7.46 -2.56
N GLU A 64 6.76 6.22 -2.22
CA GLU A 64 5.96 5.40 -1.30
C GLU A 64 6.02 5.97 0.13
N CYS A 65 7.18 6.44 0.56
CA CYS A 65 7.34 7.12 1.84
C CYS A 65 6.47 8.38 1.94
N TRP A 66 6.39 9.17 0.86
CA TRP A 66 5.52 10.35 0.81
C TRP A 66 4.03 10.00 0.91
N GLN A 67 3.60 8.86 0.36
CA GLN A 67 2.22 8.40 0.54
C GLN A 67 1.91 8.07 2.01
N TYR A 68 2.89 7.53 2.76
CA TYR A 68 2.73 7.29 4.19
C TYR A 68 2.73 8.57 5.03
N HIS A 69 3.30 9.67 4.54
CA HIS A 69 3.37 10.93 5.28
C HIS A 69 1.99 11.44 5.71
N ALA A 70 1.02 11.43 4.78
CA ALA A 70 -0.35 11.86 5.09
C ALA A 70 -1.01 10.96 6.15
N VAL A 71 -0.78 9.66 6.09
CA VAL A 71 -1.28 8.68 7.07
C VAL A 71 -0.63 8.93 8.44
N LEU A 72 0.67 9.24 8.48
CA LEU A 72 1.41 9.51 9.71
C LEU A 72 0.90 10.77 10.40
N CYS A 73 0.70 11.86 9.65
CA CYS A 73 0.08 13.07 10.17
C CYS A 73 -1.32 12.81 10.71
N SER A 74 -2.16 12.09 9.94
CA SER A 74 -3.52 11.77 10.34
C SER A 74 -3.57 10.93 11.61
N ASN A 75 -2.75 9.88 11.69
CA ASN A 75 -2.68 9.02 12.88
C ASN A 75 -2.17 9.77 14.10
N THR A 76 -1.21 10.68 13.94
CA THR A 76 -0.70 11.52 15.03
C THR A 76 -1.80 12.42 15.59
N ILE A 77 -2.54 13.11 14.72
CA ILE A 77 -3.65 13.99 15.11
C ILE A 77 -4.76 13.18 15.79
N GLN A 78 -5.17 12.07 15.20
CA GLN A 78 -6.20 11.20 15.78
C GLN A 78 -5.78 10.66 17.15
N SER A 79 -4.50 10.26 17.30
CA SER A 79 -3.96 9.76 18.56
C SER A 79 -3.98 10.83 19.65
N ILE A 80 -3.53 12.05 19.36
CA ILE A 80 -3.54 13.13 20.36
C ILE A 80 -4.96 13.57 20.73
N MET A 81 -5.89 13.64 19.76
CA MET A 81 -7.30 13.91 20.03
C MET A 81 -7.93 12.84 20.92
N ALA A 82 -7.61 11.57 20.68
CA ALA A 82 -8.08 10.46 21.52
C ALA A 82 -7.57 10.58 22.96
N ILE A 83 -6.29 10.93 23.14
CA ILE A 83 -5.68 11.17 24.46
C ILE A 83 -6.35 12.34 25.17
N VAL A 84 -6.48 13.50 24.51
CA VAL A 84 -7.11 14.71 25.07
C VAL A 84 -8.55 14.42 25.51
N LYS A 85 -9.32 13.74 24.68
CA LYS A 85 -10.69 13.33 25.02
C LYS A 85 -10.72 12.37 26.21
N ALA A 86 -9.80 11.40 26.25
CA ALA A 86 -9.69 10.48 27.37
C ALA A 86 -9.31 11.18 28.69
N MET A 87 -8.44 12.20 28.65
CA MET A 87 -8.10 13.01 29.82
C MET A 87 -9.33 13.70 30.40
N GLY A 88 -10.19 14.28 29.56
CA GLY A 88 -11.47 14.86 30.00
C GLY A 88 -12.40 13.83 30.66
N ASN A 89 -12.50 12.63 30.07
CA ASN A 89 -13.31 11.55 30.64
C ASN A 89 -12.76 11.02 31.98
N LEU A 90 -11.45 10.96 32.11
CA LEU A 90 -10.74 10.46 33.30
C LEU A 90 -10.48 11.56 34.34
N GLN A 91 -10.91 12.81 34.08
CA GLN A 91 -10.68 13.98 34.95
C GLN A 91 -9.18 14.22 35.24
N ILE A 92 -8.32 13.94 34.26
CA ILE A 92 -6.88 14.22 34.34
C ILE A 92 -6.65 15.66 33.89
N ASN A 93 -6.18 16.51 34.80
CA ASN A 93 -5.90 17.91 34.49
C ASN A 93 -4.64 18.06 33.65
N PHE A 94 -4.66 19.02 32.72
CA PHE A 94 -3.46 19.46 32.03
C PHE A 94 -2.50 20.15 33.00
N THR A 95 -1.19 19.91 32.82
CA THR A 95 -0.16 20.63 33.59
C THR A 95 -0.21 22.13 33.34
N ASN A 96 -0.49 22.53 32.09
CA ASN A 96 -0.69 23.92 31.72
C ASN A 96 -2.20 24.19 31.55
N PRO A 97 -2.80 25.08 32.36
CA PRO A 97 -4.23 25.38 32.27
C PRO A 97 -4.63 26.09 30.97
N SER A 98 -3.70 26.74 30.24
CA SER A 98 -4.05 27.39 28.95
C SER A 98 -4.40 26.37 27.87
N CYS A 99 -3.93 25.12 27.98
CA CYS A 99 -4.25 24.05 27.04
C CYS A 99 -5.67 23.50 27.20
N ILE A 100 -6.40 23.92 28.24
CA ILE A 100 -7.79 23.51 28.47
C ILE A 100 -8.71 24.10 27.40
N ASP A 101 -8.48 25.36 27.01
CA ASP A 101 -9.30 26.04 26.00
C ASP A 101 -9.05 25.47 24.60
N GLU A 102 -7.81 25.12 24.29
CA GLU A 102 -7.41 24.44 23.04
C GLU A 102 -7.96 23.02 22.93
N ALA A 103 -8.30 22.38 24.05
CA ALA A 103 -8.81 21.01 24.10
C ALA A 103 -10.35 20.91 23.96
N ARG A 104 -11.07 22.04 23.97
CA ARG A 104 -12.55 22.08 23.91
C ARG A 104 -13.09 22.21 22.49
N ASP A 105 -12.27 22.64 21.54
CA ASP A 105 -12.56 22.74 20.11
C ASP A 105 -12.09 21.48 19.34
#